data_AF-A0AAF0VMK5-F1
#
_entry.id   AF-A0AAF0VMK5-F1
#
_cell.length_a   1.000
_cell.length_b   1.000
_cell.length_c   1.000
_cell.angle_alpha   90.00
_cell.angle_beta   90.00
_cell.angle_gamma   90.00
#
_symmetry.space_group_name_H-M   'P 1'
#
loop_
_entity.id
_entity.type
_entity.pdbx_description
1 polymer ?
#
loop_
_entity_poly.entity_id
_entity_poly.type
_entity_poly.pdbx_seq_one_letter_code
_entity_poly.pdbx_strand_id
1 'polypeptide(L)'
;MCGIVGLHLRTPELYPRLGELLSGMLGEMSDRGADSAGVAVYGDPLWSPPGRGCVSVTDIEVVPDLGTDVDVVQVDSSYLLSSDVSSEELLERVRLSYPEALIAGFGADLAVLKGVGHPRALTDAWGLAKAQGWQGVGHTRMATESAVTPSGCHPYTVGPQQCLVHNGSFANHATIRRDLRRAGVVFDSENDTEVGARFVAQQLAAGRDVETALKELCATFDGFYTLLVSNHDSFAVVRDAIACKPAVIAETADWVAMASEYRALSELPGVESAKIWEPEPEVVYAWTR
;
A
#
# COMPACT_ATOMS: atom_id res chain seq x y z
N MET A 1 11.49 -13.82 -3.47
CA MET A 1 10.57 -13.05 -4.35
C MET A 1 9.60 -12.33 -3.45
N CYS A 2 9.30 -11.04 -3.63
CA CYS A 2 8.39 -10.29 -2.76
C CYS A 2 7.07 -11.02 -2.43
N GLY A 3 6.41 -10.66 -1.33
CA GLY A 3 5.07 -11.10 -0.96
C GLY A 3 4.10 -9.92 -0.92
N ILE A 4 2.88 -10.14 -1.40
CA ILE A 4 1.75 -9.20 -1.26
C ILE A 4 0.73 -9.83 -0.34
N VAL A 5 0.15 -9.02 0.54
CA VAL A 5 -1.08 -9.33 1.27
C VAL A 5 -2.02 -8.13 1.21
N GLY A 6 -3.32 -8.37 1.21
CA GLY A 6 -4.30 -7.34 1.45
C GLY A 6 -5.60 -7.91 1.94
N LEU A 7 -6.28 -7.13 2.77
CA LEU A 7 -7.48 -7.50 3.49
C LEU A 7 -8.45 -6.33 3.46
N HIS A 8 -9.64 -6.57 2.93
CA HIS A 8 -10.75 -5.64 2.89
C HIS A 8 -11.91 -6.23 3.72
N LEU A 9 -12.19 -5.62 4.86
CA LEU A 9 -13.23 -6.03 5.78
C LEU A 9 -14.55 -5.33 5.43
N ARG A 10 -15.60 -6.12 5.21
CA ARG A 10 -16.96 -5.65 4.93
C ARG A 10 -17.77 -5.46 6.21
N THR A 11 -17.46 -6.27 7.22
CA THR A 11 -18.23 -6.36 8.47
C THR A 11 -17.54 -5.54 9.58
N PRO A 12 -18.19 -4.51 10.14
CA PRO A 12 -17.60 -3.62 11.15
C PRO A 12 -17.08 -4.32 12.41
N GLU A 13 -17.66 -5.46 12.78
CA GLU A 13 -17.25 -6.29 13.92
C GLU A 13 -15.82 -6.82 13.78
N LEU A 14 -15.29 -6.89 12.55
CA LEU A 14 -13.91 -7.27 12.30
C LEU A 14 -12.94 -6.09 12.31
N TYR A 15 -13.40 -4.84 12.23
CA TYR A 15 -12.52 -3.66 12.13
C TYR A 15 -11.52 -3.55 13.28
N PRO A 16 -11.89 -3.84 14.55
CA PRO A 16 -10.93 -3.82 15.66
C PRO A 16 -9.81 -4.86 15.55
N ARG A 17 -9.96 -5.86 14.66
CA ARG A 17 -9.00 -6.94 14.45
C ARG A 17 -8.18 -6.80 13.15
N LEU A 18 -8.37 -5.71 12.38
CA LEU A 18 -7.68 -5.53 11.10
C LEU A 18 -6.17 -5.71 11.25
N GLY A 19 -5.56 -5.02 12.20
CA GLY A 19 -4.12 -5.04 12.42
C GLY A 19 -3.59 -6.41 12.86
N GLU A 20 -4.33 -7.12 13.72
CA GLU A 20 -4.03 -8.50 14.15
C GLU A 20 -3.97 -9.43 12.93
N LEU A 21 -5.03 -9.42 12.11
CA LEU A 21 -5.16 -10.27 10.94
C LEU A 21 -4.08 -9.94 9.89
N LEU A 22 -3.89 -8.65 9.58
CA LEU A 22 -2.89 -8.19 8.61
C LEU A 22 -1.46 -8.54 9.05
N SER A 23 -1.15 -8.45 10.35
CA SER A 23 0.15 -8.86 10.90
C SER A 23 0.40 -10.35 10.69
N GLY A 24 -0.61 -11.19 10.93
CA GLY A 24 -0.56 -12.63 10.66
C GLY A 24 -0.28 -12.92 9.19
N MET A 25 -1.07 -12.32 8.29
CA MET A 25 -0.90 -12.47 6.84
C MET A 25 0.52 -12.07 6.39
N LEU A 26 1.02 -10.92 6.84
CA LEU A 26 2.33 -10.41 6.44
C LEU A 26 3.48 -11.28 7.01
N GLY A 27 3.31 -11.78 8.24
CA GLY A 27 4.24 -12.70 8.88
C GLY A 27 4.45 -13.98 8.08
N GLU A 28 3.38 -14.54 7.51
CA GLU A 28 3.45 -15.72 6.63
C GLU A 28 4.15 -15.45 5.30
N MET A 29 4.30 -14.17 4.89
CA MET A 29 5.04 -13.78 3.69
C MET A 29 6.53 -13.46 3.97
N SER A 30 7.03 -13.73 5.18
CA SER A 30 8.44 -13.41 5.53
C SER A 30 9.46 -14.19 4.70
N ASP A 31 9.18 -15.45 4.35
CA ASP A 31 10.09 -16.29 3.54
C ASP A 31 10.19 -15.83 2.08
N ARG A 32 9.22 -15.04 1.62
CA ARG A 32 9.19 -14.45 0.29
C ARG A 32 10.21 -13.30 0.18
N GLY A 33 10.29 -12.47 1.22
CA GLY A 33 11.28 -11.40 1.31
C GLY A 33 11.41 -10.87 2.74
N ALA A 34 12.62 -10.91 3.27
CA ALA A 34 12.91 -10.49 4.64
C ALA A 34 13.71 -9.19 4.72
N ASP A 35 13.98 -8.55 3.58
CA ASP A 35 14.83 -7.36 3.53
C ASP A 35 14.11 -6.12 4.03
N SER A 36 12.81 -6.01 3.73
CA SER A 36 11.99 -4.91 4.19
C SER A 36 10.50 -5.25 4.11
N ALA A 37 9.69 -4.47 4.82
CA ALA A 37 8.24 -4.56 4.77
C ALA A 37 7.60 -3.17 4.79
N GLY A 38 6.33 -3.13 4.40
CA GLY A 38 5.50 -1.97 4.63
C GLY A 38 4.02 -2.32 4.58
N VAL A 39 3.23 -1.47 5.21
CA VAL A 39 1.79 -1.60 5.35
C VAL A 39 1.10 -0.26 5.12
N ALA A 40 -0.09 -0.33 4.57
CA ALA A 40 -1.08 0.73 4.56
C ALA A 40 -2.29 0.26 5.37
N VAL A 41 -2.77 1.11 6.27
CA VAL A 41 -3.96 0.87 7.09
C VAL A 41 -4.94 1.99 6.84
N TYR A 42 -6.17 1.62 6.49
CA TYR A 42 -7.25 2.56 6.27
C TYR A 42 -8.24 2.55 7.45
N GLY A 43 -8.51 3.73 8.00
CA GLY A 43 -9.58 3.92 8.98
C GLY A 43 -9.19 3.69 10.43
N ASP A 44 -7.91 3.66 10.76
CA ASP A 44 -7.48 3.59 12.15
C ASP A 44 -7.72 4.95 12.81
N PRO A 45 -8.52 5.03 13.88
CA PRO A 45 -8.90 6.31 14.49
C PRO A 45 -7.75 7.03 15.19
N LEU A 46 -6.65 6.34 15.50
CA LEU A 46 -5.46 6.92 16.12
C LEU A 46 -4.42 7.32 15.06
N TRP A 47 -4.19 6.47 14.07
CA TRP A 47 -3.16 6.66 13.05
C TRP A 47 -3.61 7.57 11.90
N SER A 48 -4.92 7.57 11.62
CA SER A 48 -5.53 8.37 10.56
C SER A 48 -6.94 8.80 10.97
N PRO A 49 -7.06 9.80 11.87
CA PRO A 49 -8.34 10.17 12.46
C PRO A 49 -9.40 10.59 11.41
N PRO A 50 -10.67 10.20 11.58
CA PRO A 50 -11.71 10.48 10.60
C PRO A 50 -11.86 11.97 10.27
N GLY A 51 -11.90 12.27 8.97
CA GLY A 51 -12.14 13.63 8.46
C GLY A 51 -10.94 14.57 8.54
N ARG A 52 -9.74 14.06 8.85
CA ARG A 52 -8.51 14.85 8.92
C ARG A 52 -7.56 14.53 7.78
N GLY A 53 -6.82 15.54 7.32
CA GLY A 53 -5.72 15.34 6.39
C GLY A 53 -4.57 14.63 7.10
N CYS A 54 -4.09 13.52 6.54
CA CYS A 54 -3.03 12.70 7.13
C CYS A 54 -1.80 12.63 6.22
N VAL A 55 -0.61 12.61 6.82
CA VAL A 55 0.68 12.38 6.15
C VAL A 55 1.53 11.45 7.02
N SER A 56 2.02 10.37 6.43
CA SER A 56 2.97 9.46 7.05
C SER A 56 4.38 9.76 6.55
N VAL A 57 5.31 10.00 7.47
CA VAL A 57 6.71 10.31 7.16
C VAL A 57 7.66 9.41 7.92
N THR A 58 8.82 9.14 7.32
CA THR A 58 9.97 8.48 7.98
C THR A 58 11.25 9.20 7.57
N ASP A 59 12.38 8.73 8.09
CA ASP A 59 13.71 9.27 7.83
C ASP A 59 13.85 10.71 8.37
N ILE A 60 13.20 10.98 9.51
CA ILE A 60 13.31 12.22 10.28
C ILE A 60 13.90 11.89 11.66
N GLU A 61 15.01 12.52 12.02
CA GLU A 61 15.70 12.27 13.30
C GLU A 61 14.99 12.89 14.51
N VAL A 62 14.16 13.92 14.28
CA VAL A 62 13.45 14.67 15.31
C VAL A 62 11.95 14.56 15.12
N VAL A 63 11.19 14.69 16.22
CA VAL A 63 9.73 14.79 16.15
C VAL A 63 9.36 16.02 15.30
N PRO A 64 8.54 15.87 14.24
CA PRO A 64 8.13 17.00 13.42
C PRO A 64 7.39 18.07 14.22
N ASP A 65 7.71 19.34 13.98
CA ASP A 65 7.03 20.53 14.51
C ASP A 65 6.52 21.36 13.33
N LEU A 66 5.22 21.29 13.10
CA LEU A 66 4.52 21.95 11.98
C LEU A 66 3.44 22.93 12.47
N GLY A 67 3.49 23.31 13.76
CA GLY A 67 2.47 24.12 14.41
C GLY A 67 1.57 23.32 15.35
N THR A 68 0.83 24.05 16.19
CA THR A 68 -0.04 23.48 17.22
C THR A 68 -1.33 22.85 16.68
N ASP A 69 -1.63 23.04 15.39
CA ASP A 69 -2.76 22.49 14.66
C ASP A 69 -2.45 21.12 14.01
N VAL A 70 -1.23 20.60 14.19
CA VAL A 70 -0.79 19.30 13.70
C VAL A 70 -0.58 18.34 14.86
N ASP A 71 -1.35 17.28 14.89
CA ASP A 71 -1.15 16.17 15.82
C ASP A 71 -0.12 15.19 15.26
N VAL A 72 0.76 14.70 16.13
CA VAL A 72 1.87 13.81 15.77
C VAL A 72 1.79 12.53 16.60
N VAL A 73 1.67 11.39 15.91
CA VAL A 73 1.77 10.06 16.51
C VAL A 73 3.06 9.41 16.03
N GLN A 74 3.98 9.12 16.95
CA GLN A 74 5.20 8.38 16.63
C GLN A 74 4.92 6.86 16.63
N VAL A 75 5.35 6.19 15.57
CA VAL A 75 5.29 4.73 15.43
C VAL A 75 6.65 4.24 14.98
N ASP A 76 7.42 3.67 15.91
CA ASP A 76 8.82 3.30 15.69
C ASP A 76 9.65 4.48 15.15
N SER A 77 10.24 4.36 13.94
CA SER A 77 10.99 5.42 13.27
C SER A 77 10.12 6.35 12.39
N SER A 78 8.81 6.10 12.32
CA SER A 78 7.87 6.87 11.50
C SER A 78 7.04 7.84 12.36
N TYR A 79 6.57 8.91 11.72
CA TYR A 79 5.63 9.85 12.29
C TYR A 79 4.35 9.92 11.44
N LEU A 80 3.21 9.77 12.09
CA LEU A 80 1.89 9.90 11.51
C LEU A 80 1.35 11.26 11.93
N LEU A 81 1.20 12.14 10.95
CA LEU A 81 0.79 13.53 11.11
C LEU A 81 -0.66 13.67 10.70
N SER A 82 -1.46 14.36 11.50
CA SER A 82 -2.85 14.67 11.14
C SER A 82 -3.22 16.11 11.48
N SER A 83 -4.10 16.72 10.67
CA SER A 83 -4.57 18.09 10.87
C SER A 83 -5.95 18.31 10.26
N ASP A 84 -6.62 19.40 10.63
CA ASP A 84 -7.94 19.77 10.11
C ASP A 84 -7.88 20.38 8.69
N VAL A 85 -6.66 20.65 8.19
CA VAL A 85 -6.44 21.01 6.79
C VAL A 85 -6.46 19.78 5.89
N SER A 86 -6.50 19.98 4.56
CA SER A 86 -6.44 18.87 3.62
C SER A 86 -5.09 18.13 3.69
N SER A 87 -5.06 16.87 3.27
CA SER A 87 -3.83 16.08 3.21
C SER A 87 -2.78 16.70 2.29
N GLU A 88 -3.21 17.38 1.24
CA GLU A 88 -2.37 18.09 0.27
C GLU A 88 -1.72 19.31 0.91
N GLU A 89 -2.48 20.12 1.65
CA GLU A 89 -1.93 21.28 2.36
C GLU A 89 -0.95 20.82 3.46
N LEU A 90 -1.29 19.78 4.21
CA LEU A 90 -0.39 19.21 5.21
C LEU A 90 0.89 18.66 4.57
N LEU A 91 0.78 17.96 3.44
CA LEU A 91 1.91 17.43 2.69
C LEU A 91 2.84 18.55 2.20
N GLU A 92 2.30 19.66 1.72
CA GLU A 92 3.09 20.83 1.33
C GLU A 92 3.86 21.40 2.52
N ARG A 93 3.22 21.56 3.68
CA ARG A 93 3.89 22.01 4.92
C ARG A 93 5.04 21.06 5.31
N VAL A 94 4.80 19.75 5.26
CA VAL A 94 5.82 18.73 5.54
C VAL A 94 7.01 18.87 4.59
N ARG A 95 6.76 18.94 3.28
CA ARG A 95 7.83 19.05 2.27
C ARG A 95 8.65 20.33 2.39
N LEU A 96 8.02 21.43 2.80
CA LEU A 96 8.72 22.70 3.02
C LEU A 96 9.62 22.65 4.25
N SER A 97 9.15 22.08 5.35
CA SER A 97 9.89 22.03 6.61
C SER A 97 10.91 20.89 6.68
N TYR A 98 10.63 19.77 6.00
CA TYR A 98 11.42 18.54 6.01
C TYR A 98 11.66 18.02 4.57
N PRO A 99 12.43 18.74 3.75
CA PRO A 99 12.62 18.40 2.33
C PRO A 99 13.29 17.05 2.08
N GLU A 100 14.09 16.58 3.04
CA GLU A 100 14.79 15.28 2.97
C GLU A 100 13.97 14.13 3.56
N ALA A 101 12.80 14.40 4.15
CA ALA A 101 11.96 13.36 4.72
C ALA A 101 11.37 12.46 3.64
N LEU A 102 11.32 11.16 3.92
CA LEU A 102 10.59 10.23 3.06
C LEU A 102 9.10 10.31 3.38
N ILE A 103 8.32 10.75 2.39
CA ILE A 103 6.85 10.67 2.45
C ILE A 103 6.44 9.21 2.18
N ALA A 104 6.00 8.50 3.21
CA ALA A 104 5.53 7.12 3.08
C ALA A 104 4.12 7.05 2.47
N GLY A 105 3.27 8.04 2.77
CA GLY A 105 1.95 8.19 2.18
C GLY A 105 1.18 9.39 2.72
N PHE A 106 0.07 9.72 2.08
CA PHE A 106 -0.80 10.83 2.47
C PHE A 106 -2.24 10.60 2.00
N GLY A 107 -3.20 11.25 2.64
CA GLY A 107 -4.62 11.15 2.30
C GLY A 107 -5.52 11.37 3.50
N ALA A 108 -6.83 11.20 3.32
CA ALA A 108 -7.76 10.99 4.43
C ALA A 108 -7.76 9.51 4.84
N ASP A 109 -7.88 9.26 6.15
CA ASP A 109 -8.07 7.91 6.70
C ASP A 109 -6.98 6.89 6.31
N LEU A 110 -5.77 7.34 5.92
CA LEU A 110 -4.67 6.46 5.51
C LEU A 110 -3.43 6.72 6.35
N ALA A 111 -2.90 5.65 6.95
CA ALA A 111 -1.57 5.60 7.53
C ALA A 111 -0.69 4.59 6.79
N VAL A 112 0.56 4.97 6.50
CA VAL A 112 1.52 4.11 5.79
C VAL A 112 2.81 4.00 6.58
N LEU A 113 3.19 2.77 6.91
CA LEU A 113 4.42 2.45 7.63
C LEU A 113 5.32 1.61 6.73
N LYS A 114 6.61 1.93 6.70
CA LYS A 114 7.61 1.24 5.88
C LYS A 114 8.90 1.17 6.65
N GLY A 115 9.61 0.05 6.53
CA GLY A 115 10.86 -0.15 7.25
C GLY A 115 11.71 -1.24 6.65
N VAL A 116 13.03 -1.13 6.86
CA VAL A 116 14.01 -2.14 6.51
C VAL A 116 14.15 -3.12 7.66
N GLY A 117 14.10 -4.42 7.35
CA GLY A 117 14.17 -5.48 8.33
C GLY A 117 13.13 -6.58 8.13
N HIS A 118 13.20 -7.57 8.99
CA HIS A 118 12.33 -8.73 8.93
C HIS A 118 10.86 -8.35 9.18
N PRO A 119 9.89 -8.80 8.37
CA PRO A 119 8.49 -8.38 8.47
C PRO A 119 7.89 -8.54 9.86
N ARG A 120 8.08 -9.69 10.53
CA ARG A 120 7.60 -9.91 11.91
C ARG A 120 8.15 -8.89 12.93
N ALA A 121 9.43 -8.54 12.82
CA ALA A 121 10.05 -7.57 13.73
C ALA A 121 9.47 -6.16 13.50
N LEU A 122 9.23 -5.80 12.23
CA LEU A 122 8.62 -4.53 11.86
C LEU A 122 7.17 -4.44 12.32
N THR A 123 6.35 -5.49 12.11
CA THR A 123 4.94 -5.49 12.57
C THR A 123 4.84 -5.37 14.08
N ASP A 124 5.77 -5.99 14.82
CA ASP A 124 5.83 -5.88 16.29
C ASP A 124 6.26 -4.48 16.71
N ALA A 125 7.29 -3.91 16.09
CA ALA A 125 7.80 -2.56 16.39
C ALA A 125 6.74 -1.47 16.12
N TRP A 126 5.97 -1.63 15.05
CA TRP A 126 4.85 -0.73 14.72
C TRP A 126 3.64 -0.92 15.64
N GLY A 127 3.60 -1.99 16.43
CA GLY A 127 2.40 -2.35 17.18
C GLY A 127 1.21 -2.64 16.27
N LEU A 128 1.45 -3.14 15.05
CA LEU A 128 0.44 -3.29 14.00
C LEU A 128 -0.75 -4.13 14.45
N ALA A 129 -0.54 -5.13 15.31
CA ALA A 129 -1.62 -5.96 15.85
C ALA A 129 -2.72 -5.18 16.59
N LYS A 130 -2.44 -3.95 17.03
CA LYS A 130 -3.39 -3.06 17.71
C LYS A 130 -4.11 -2.08 16.77
N ALA A 131 -3.67 -2.01 15.52
CA ALA A 131 -4.29 -1.16 14.51
C ALA A 131 -5.68 -1.67 14.14
N GLN A 132 -6.57 -0.75 13.84
CA GLN A 132 -7.97 -1.00 13.50
C GLN A 132 -8.29 -0.38 12.15
N GLY A 133 -9.44 -0.74 11.58
CA GLY A 133 -9.90 -0.14 10.34
C GLY A 133 -10.62 -1.13 9.45
N TRP A 134 -10.97 -0.71 8.23
CA TRP A 134 -11.70 -1.56 7.29
C TRP A 134 -10.83 -2.16 6.20
N GLN A 135 -9.62 -1.65 5.98
CA GLN A 135 -8.77 -2.14 4.90
C GLN A 135 -7.29 -2.03 5.22
N GLY A 136 -6.55 -3.07 4.85
CA GLY A 136 -5.11 -3.17 5.05
C GLY A 136 -4.43 -3.74 3.81
N VAL A 137 -3.28 -3.17 3.45
CA VAL A 137 -2.42 -3.69 2.38
C VAL A 137 -1.02 -3.82 2.93
N GLY A 138 -0.35 -4.93 2.65
CA GLY A 138 0.99 -5.20 3.12
C GLY A 138 1.87 -5.79 2.03
N HIS A 139 3.17 -5.56 2.18
CA HIS A 139 4.16 -6.09 1.25
C HIS A 139 5.45 -6.47 1.99
N THR A 140 6.02 -7.60 1.60
CA THR A 140 7.36 -8.03 2.02
C THR A 140 8.28 -8.01 0.81
N ARG A 141 9.47 -7.41 0.93
CA ARG A 141 10.37 -7.19 -0.20
C ARG A 141 11.60 -8.10 -0.12
N MET A 142 11.96 -8.66 -1.26
CA MET A 142 13.28 -9.22 -1.52
C MET A 142 13.95 -8.35 -2.57
N ALA A 143 14.97 -7.60 -2.17
CA ALA A 143 15.71 -6.72 -3.06
C ALA A 143 16.64 -7.56 -3.95
N THR A 144 16.35 -7.63 -5.25
CA THR A 144 17.17 -8.40 -6.21
C THR A 144 18.21 -7.54 -6.93
N GLU A 145 17.87 -6.29 -7.25
CA GLU A 145 18.71 -5.39 -8.07
C GLU A 145 18.81 -3.96 -7.53
N SER A 146 18.06 -3.64 -6.47
CA SER A 146 17.97 -2.30 -5.91
C SER A 146 18.42 -2.28 -4.45
N ALA A 147 18.82 -1.12 -3.96
CA ALA A 147 19.21 -0.97 -2.56
C ALA A 147 18.06 -1.36 -1.61
N VAL A 148 18.42 -1.80 -0.42
CA VAL A 148 17.49 -2.03 0.68
C VAL A 148 17.32 -0.70 1.42
N THR A 149 16.33 0.09 1.00
CA THR A 149 16.02 1.40 1.58
C THR A 149 14.52 1.51 1.89
N PRO A 150 14.13 2.35 2.87
CA PRO A 150 12.72 2.66 3.12
C PRO A 150 11.99 3.18 1.86
N SER A 151 12.65 4.00 1.05
CA SER A 151 12.10 4.52 -0.21
C SER A 151 11.77 3.44 -1.23
N GLY A 152 12.51 2.33 -1.22
CA GLY A 152 12.26 1.17 -2.08
C GLY A 152 11.14 0.26 -1.56
N CYS A 153 10.61 0.52 -0.37
CA CYS A 153 9.55 -0.28 0.24
C CYS A 153 8.18 0.11 -0.29
N HIS A 154 7.39 -0.90 -0.62
CA HIS A 154 5.96 -0.78 -0.86
C HIS A 154 5.20 -0.58 0.48
N PRO A 155 3.94 -0.12 0.45
CA PRO A 155 3.14 0.31 -0.71
C PRO A 155 3.58 1.66 -1.28
N TYR A 156 3.50 1.87 -2.60
CA TYR A 156 3.71 3.20 -3.19
C TYR A 156 2.42 4.02 -3.08
N THR A 157 2.54 5.20 -2.47
CA THR A 157 1.40 6.07 -2.12
C THR A 157 1.62 7.46 -2.72
N VAL A 158 1.41 7.54 -4.03
CA VAL A 158 1.84 8.70 -4.84
C VAL A 158 0.72 9.68 -5.18
N GLY A 159 -0.53 9.23 -5.08
CA GLY A 159 -1.74 10.05 -5.06
C GLY A 159 -2.43 9.98 -3.69
N PRO A 160 -3.37 10.90 -3.41
CA PRO A 160 -4.07 10.91 -2.13
C PRO A 160 -4.81 9.59 -1.91
N GLN A 161 -4.56 8.95 -0.77
CA GLN A 161 -5.21 7.72 -0.31
C GLN A 161 -4.95 6.49 -1.19
N GLN A 162 -4.18 6.60 -2.27
CA GLN A 162 -3.92 5.52 -3.20
C GLN A 162 -2.73 4.70 -2.70
N CYS A 163 -2.87 3.39 -2.53
CA CYS A 163 -1.76 2.48 -2.30
C CYS A 163 -1.63 1.50 -3.46
N LEU A 164 -0.40 1.26 -3.91
CA LEU A 164 -0.07 0.22 -4.88
C LEU A 164 1.07 -0.66 -4.35
N VAL A 165 0.82 -1.97 -4.29
CA VAL A 165 1.85 -2.99 -4.06
C VAL A 165 2.04 -3.82 -5.32
N HIS A 166 3.29 -4.19 -5.58
CA HIS A 166 3.70 -4.80 -6.84
C HIS A 166 4.70 -5.93 -6.58
N ASN A 167 4.37 -7.11 -7.09
CA ASN A 167 5.28 -8.24 -7.14
C ASN A 167 5.53 -8.53 -8.62
N GLY A 168 6.73 -8.23 -9.10
CA GLY A 168 6.98 -8.30 -10.52
C GLY A 168 8.09 -7.38 -10.98
N SER A 169 8.14 -7.18 -12.29
CA SER A 169 8.93 -6.15 -12.94
C SER A 169 8.18 -5.62 -14.15
N PHE A 170 8.14 -4.29 -14.28
CA PHE A 170 7.70 -3.62 -15.49
C PHE A 170 8.89 -3.43 -16.45
N ALA A 171 8.90 -4.16 -17.54
CA ALA A 171 10.01 -4.20 -18.50
C ALA A 171 10.18 -2.89 -19.28
N ASN A 172 9.09 -2.16 -19.54
CA ASN A 172 9.10 -0.91 -20.31
C ASN A 172 8.96 0.37 -19.46
N HIS A 173 9.15 0.28 -18.12
CA HIS A 173 8.94 1.38 -17.17
C HIS A 173 9.79 2.63 -17.48
N ALA A 174 11.00 2.49 -18.04
CA ALA A 174 11.86 3.62 -18.36
C ALA A 174 11.27 4.52 -19.47
N THR A 175 10.58 3.93 -20.44
CA THR A 175 9.86 4.66 -21.49
C THR A 175 8.68 5.41 -20.89
N ILE A 176 7.86 4.72 -20.10
CA ILE A 176 6.67 5.29 -19.48
C ILE A 176 7.05 6.43 -18.51
N ARG A 177 8.11 6.24 -17.71
CA ARG A 177 8.68 7.28 -16.83
C ARG A 177 9.03 8.55 -17.60
N ARG A 178 9.65 8.43 -18.79
CA ARG A 178 9.96 9.60 -19.63
C ARG A 178 8.72 10.33 -20.12
N ASP A 179 7.68 9.60 -20.50
CA ASP A 179 6.43 10.20 -20.97
C ASP A 179 5.67 10.87 -19.82
N LEU A 180 5.63 10.26 -18.64
CA LEU A 180 5.08 10.87 -17.41
C LEU A 180 5.87 12.13 -17.00
N ARG A 181 7.21 12.10 -17.06
CA ARG A 181 8.04 13.30 -16.81
C ARG A 181 7.75 14.42 -17.82
N ARG A 182 7.53 14.09 -19.10
CA ARG A 182 7.13 15.08 -20.12
C ARG A 182 5.75 15.70 -19.80
N ALA A 183 4.87 14.94 -19.16
CA ALA A 183 3.58 15.40 -18.67
C ALA A 183 3.65 16.15 -17.30
N GLY A 184 4.84 16.38 -16.75
CA GLY A 184 5.05 17.13 -15.50
C GLY A 184 5.01 16.29 -14.23
N VAL A 185 4.99 14.95 -14.32
CA VAL A 185 5.01 14.07 -13.14
C VAL A 185 6.40 14.04 -12.52
N VAL A 186 6.47 14.30 -11.22
CA VAL A 186 7.68 14.19 -10.39
C VAL A 186 7.78 12.80 -9.78
N PHE A 187 9.00 12.29 -9.67
CA PHE A 187 9.31 10.97 -9.12
C PHE A 187 10.23 11.10 -7.92
N ASP A 188 9.97 10.29 -6.90
CA ASP A 188 10.71 10.26 -5.63
C ASP A 188 11.73 9.11 -5.58
N SER A 189 11.65 8.17 -6.53
CA SER A 189 12.52 7.00 -6.63
C SER A 189 12.78 6.59 -8.09
N GLU A 190 13.76 5.73 -8.28
CA GLU A 190 14.03 5.07 -9.57
C GLU A 190 13.35 3.69 -9.68
N ASN A 191 12.47 3.33 -8.73
CA ASN A 191 11.77 2.04 -8.75
C ASN A 191 10.73 2.00 -9.89
N ASP A 192 10.60 0.85 -10.55
CA ASP A 192 9.63 0.62 -11.61
C ASP A 192 8.19 0.66 -11.08
N THR A 193 7.99 0.23 -9.83
CA THR A 193 6.69 0.27 -9.17
C THR A 193 6.16 1.70 -9.05
N GLU A 194 7.02 2.68 -8.76
CA GLU A 194 6.58 4.07 -8.68
C GLU A 194 6.03 4.55 -10.03
N VAL A 195 6.60 4.07 -11.14
CA VAL A 195 6.10 4.37 -12.50
C VAL A 195 4.67 3.85 -12.66
N GLY A 196 4.41 2.60 -12.27
CA GLY A 196 3.06 2.04 -12.26
C GLY A 196 2.11 2.81 -11.34
N ALA A 197 2.55 3.13 -10.12
CA ALA A 197 1.74 3.86 -9.15
C ALA A 197 1.36 5.26 -9.65
N ARG A 198 2.33 6.00 -10.21
CA ARG A 198 2.15 7.36 -10.76
C ARG A 198 1.25 7.33 -11.99
N PHE A 199 1.37 6.30 -12.83
CA PHE A 199 0.47 6.10 -13.96
C PHE A 199 -0.98 5.92 -13.50
N VAL A 200 -1.22 4.99 -12.56
CA VAL A 200 -2.57 4.78 -12.01
C VAL A 200 -3.09 6.06 -11.33
N ALA A 201 -2.24 6.78 -10.59
CA ALA A 201 -2.62 8.03 -9.93
C ALA A 201 -3.08 9.09 -10.95
N GLN A 202 -2.40 9.20 -12.09
CA GLN A 202 -2.79 10.12 -13.16
C GLN A 202 -4.15 9.75 -13.75
N GLN A 203 -4.44 8.45 -13.93
CA GLN A 203 -5.74 8.00 -14.41
C GLN A 203 -6.87 8.30 -13.41
N LEU A 204 -6.63 8.06 -12.11
CA LEU A 204 -7.57 8.37 -11.04
C LEU A 204 -7.83 9.88 -10.92
N ALA A 205 -6.77 10.69 -10.99
CA ALA A 205 -6.89 12.16 -10.98
C ALA A 205 -7.64 12.71 -12.19
N ALA A 206 -7.67 11.98 -13.31
CA ALA A 206 -8.48 12.28 -14.48
C ALA A 206 -9.95 11.84 -14.34
N GLY A 207 -10.36 11.34 -13.18
CA GLY A 207 -11.74 10.92 -12.87
C GLY A 207 -12.11 9.53 -13.34
N ARG A 208 -11.14 8.69 -13.72
CA ARG A 208 -11.38 7.28 -14.05
C ARG A 208 -11.46 6.45 -12.77
N ASP A 209 -12.24 5.37 -12.79
CA ASP A 209 -12.24 4.38 -11.71
C ASP A 209 -10.97 3.50 -11.74
N VAL A 210 -10.74 2.79 -10.63
CA VAL A 210 -9.57 1.92 -10.46
C VAL A 210 -9.54 0.79 -11.49
N GLU A 211 -10.70 0.26 -11.88
CA GLU A 211 -10.80 -0.83 -12.85
C GLU A 211 -10.32 -0.37 -14.23
N THR A 212 -10.78 0.79 -14.68
CA THR A 212 -10.38 1.41 -15.95
C THR A 212 -8.90 1.78 -15.91
N ALA A 213 -8.41 2.33 -14.79
CA ALA A 213 -6.99 2.66 -14.63
C ALA A 213 -6.09 1.42 -14.73
N LEU A 214 -6.50 0.29 -14.14
CA LEU A 214 -5.76 -0.97 -14.20
C LEU A 214 -5.85 -1.64 -15.58
N LYS A 215 -6.98 -1.56 -16.28
CA LYS A 215 -7.09 -2.03 -17.67
C LYS A 215 -6.15 -1.27 -18.59
N GLU A 216 -6.08 0.06 -18.44
CA GLU A 216 -5.15 0.89 -19.20
C GLU A 216 -3.69 0.57 -18.85
N LEU A 217 -3.39 0.31 -17.57
CA LEU A 217 -2.08 -0.16 -17.15
C LEU A 217 -1.72 -1.48 -17.84
N CYS A 218 -2.64 -2.46 -17.88
CA CYS A 218 -2.41 -3.74 -18.55
C CYS A 218 -2.13 -3.57 -20.05
N ALA A 219 -2.82 -2.64 -20.71
CA ALA A 219 -2.60 -2.35 -22.13
C ALA A 219 -1.28 -1.62 -22.42
N THR A 220 -0.71 -0.94 -21.41
CA THR A 220 0.45 -0.04 -21.58
C THR A 220 1.76 -0.65 -21.08
N PHE A 221 1.72 -1.43 -19.99
CA PHE A 221 2.90 -1.93 -19.31
C PHE A 221 3.26 -3.35 -19.72
N ASP A 222 4.48 -3.52 -20.19
CA ASP A 222 5.08 -4.84 -20.45
C ASP A 222 5.74 -5.37 -19.19
N GLY A 223 5.74 -6.68 -19.00
CA GLY A 223 6.46 -7.34 -17.91
C GLY A 223 5.69 -8.50 -17.34
N PHE A 224 6.08 -8.91 -16.14
CA PHE A 224 5.38 -9.90 -15.34
C PHE A 224 5.09 -9.28 -13.98
N TYR A 225 3.84 -9.32 -13.53
CA TYR A 225 3.46 -8.65 -12.31
C TYR A 225 2.15 -9.19 -11.72
N THR A 226 2.05 -9.04 -10.42
CA THR A 226 0.78 -8.97 -9.72
C THR A 226 0.71 -7.65 -8.98
N LEU A 227 -0.41 -6.95 -9.16
CA LEU A 227 -0.69 -5.70 -8.49
C LEU A 227 -1.86 -5.88 -7.54
N LEU A 228 -1.76 -5.21 -6.40
CA LEU A 228 -2.90 -4.89 -5.57
C LEU A 228 -2.90 -3.38 -5.39
N VAL A 229 -4.01 -2.76 -5.78
CA VAL A 229 -4.24 -1.32 -5.68
C VAL A 229 -5.42 -1.09 -4.76
N SER A 230 -5.27 -0.16 -3.84
CA SER A 230 -6.34 0.23 -2.94
C SER A 230 -6.46 1.74 -2.84
N ASN A 231 -7.66 2.21 -2.48
CA ASN A 231 -7.88 3.54 -1.95
C ASN A 231 -8.93 3.46 -0.83
N HIS A 232 -9.41 4.60 -0.32
CA HIS A 232 -10.40 4.63 0.77
C HIS A 232 -11.59 3.68 0.57
N ASP A 233 -12.12 3.61 -0.66
CA ASP A 233 -13.31 2.81 -0.97
C ASP A 233 -13.04 1.54 -1.77
N SER A 234 -11.91 1.43 -2.46
CA SER A 234 -11.66 0.37 -3.42
C SER A 234 -10.49 -0.52 -3.06
N PHE A 235 -10.63 -1.80 -3.41
CA PHE A 235 -9.61 -2.83 -3.36
C PHE A 235 -9.59 -3.54 -4.70
N ALA A 236 -8.48 -3.56 -5.40
CA ALA A 236 -8.39 -4.12 -6.75
C ALA A 236 -7.13 -4.96 -6.94
N VAL A 237 -7.27 -6.07 -7.66
CA VAL A 237 -6.20 -7.03 -7.94
C VAL A 237 -6.16 -7.30 -9.44
N VAL A 238 -4.95 -7.32 -10.02
CA VAL A 238 -4.74 -7.72 -11.41
C VAL A 238 -3.39 -8.42 -11.58
N ARG A 239 -3.33 -9.37 -12.52
CA ARG A 239 -2.11 -10.06 -12.95
C ARG A 239 -1.79 -9.70 -14.40
N ASP A 240 -0.51 -9.79 -14.74
CA ASP A 240 -0.04 -9.71 -16.12
C ASP A 240 -0.67 -10.78 -17.03
N ALA A 241 -0.53 -10.62 -18.36
CA ALA A 241 -1.06 -11.49 -19.40
C ALA A 241 -0.64 -12.97 -19.30
N ILE A 242 0.47 -13.25 -18.62
CA ILE A 242 1.02 -14.60 -18.46
C ILE A 242 0.70 -15.14 -17.06
N ALA A 243 0.22 -14.29 -16.14
CA ALA A 243 -0.02 -14.63 -14.75
C ALA A 243 1.22 -15.24 -14.08
N CYS A 244 2.40 -14.73 -14.39
CA CYS A 244 3.67 -15.34 -13.98
C CYS A 244 3.90 -15.29 -12.46
N LYS A 245 3.39 -14.25 -11.79
CA LYS A 245 3.48 -14.09 -10.34
C LYS A 245 2.25 -14.69 -9.64
N PRO A 246 2.45 -15.42 -8.52
CA PRO A 246 1.36 -16.12 -7.85
C PRO A 246 0.48 -15.16 -7.07
N ALA A 247 -0.82 -15.46 -7.06
CA ALA A 247 -1.83 -14.75 -6.30
C ALA A 247 -3.01 -15.67 -6.02
N VAL A 248 -3.53 -15.58 -4.80
CA VAL A 248 -4.72 -16.27 -4.35
C VAL A 248 -5.66 -15.22 -3.78
N ILE A 249 -6.91 -15.23 -4.23
CA ILE A 249 -7.98 -14.44 -3.66
C ILE A 249 -8.88 -15.38 -2.86
N ALA A 250 -9.30 -14.93 -1.68
CA ALA A 250 -10.33 -15.57 -0.88
C ALA A 250 -11.42 -14.54 -0.56
N GLU A 251 -12.67 -14.94 -0.65
CA GLU A 251 -13.82 -14.08 -0.39
C GLU A 251 -14.87 -14.77 0.47
N THR A 252 -15.35 -14.05 1.47
CA THR A 252 -16.51 -14.40 2.32
C THR A 252 -17.54 -13.27 2.27
N ALA A 253 -18.65 -13.42 3.00
CA ALA A 253 -19.58 -12.32 3.22
C ALA A 253 -18.94 -11.18 4.04
N ASP A 254 -17.99 -11.50 4.92
CA ASP A 254 -17.43 -10.57 5.90
C ASP A 254 -16.15 -9.86 5.42
N TRP A 255 -15.44 -10.44 4.46
CA TRP A 255 -14.16 -9.90 3.98
C TRP A 255 -13.78 -10.42 2.60
N VAL A 256 -12.88 -9.68 1.95
CA VAL A 256 -12.10 -10.10 0.77
C VAL A 256 -10.63 -10.02 1.14
N ALA A 257 -9.86 -11.04 0.77
CA ALA A 257 -8.42 -11.03 0.96
C ALA A 257 -7.69 -11.50 -0.29
N MET A 258 -6.49 -10.98 -0.48
CA MET A 258 -5.55 -11.43 -1.49
C MET A 258 -4.20 -11.67 -0.85
N ALA A 259 -3.54 -12.75 -1.22
CA ALA A 259 -2.13 -12.95 -0.88
C ALA A 259 -1.36 -13.63 -2.01
N SER A 260 -0.03 -13.49 -2.00
CA SER A 260 0.83 -14.24 -2.92
C SER A 260 0.79 -15.75 -2.70
N GLU A 261 0.46 -16.21 -1.48
CA GLU A 261 0.35 -17.63 -1.13
C GLU A 261 -0.79 -17.87 -0.13
N TYR A 262 -1.48 -19.01 -0.26
CA TYR A 262 -2.64 -19.36 0.57
C TYR A 262 -2.35 -19.38 2.08
N ARG A 263 -1.13 -19.72 2.51
CA ARG A 263 -0.76 -19.73 3.94
C ARG A 263 -0.99 -18.40 4.66
N ALA A 264 -0.89 -17.27 3.95
CA ALA A 264 -1.22 -15.98 4.55
C ALA A 264 -2.72 -15.83 4.86
N LEU A 265 -3.58 -16.59 4.17
CA LEU A 265 -5.04 -16.52 4.31
C LEU A 265 -5.58 -17.56 5.31
N SER A 266 -4.81 -18.59 5.66
CA SER A 266 -5.31 -19.78 6.36
C SER A 266 -5.80 -19.55 7.78
N GLU A 267 -5.41 -18.44 8.41
CA GLU A 267 -5.83 -18.07 9.77
C GLU A 267 -6.94 -17.00 9.78
N LEU A 268 -7.41 -16.56 8.60
CA LEU A 268 -8.51 -15.60 8.52
C LEU A 268 -9.83 -16.24 9.00
N PRO A 269 -10.67 -15.48 9.72
CA PRO A 269 -11.91 -16.02 10.28
C PRO A 269 -12.86 -16.49 9.18
N GLY A 270 -13.30 -17.75 9.24
CA GLY A 270 -14.24 -18.33 8.28
C GLY A 270 -13.64 -18.73 6.93
N VAL A 271 -12.31 -18.77 6.81
CA VAL A 271 -11.61 -19.14 5.56
C VAL A 271 -12.02 -20.51 5.01
N GLU A 272 -12.43 -21.45 5.88
CA GLU A 272 -12.92 -22.76 5.49
C GLU A 272 -14.20 -22.72 4.64
N SER A 273 -14.95 -21.62 4.72
CA SER A 273 -16.15 -21.36 3.93
C SER A 273 -15.91 -20.38 2.79
N ALA A 274 -14.70 -19.84 2.65
CA ALA A 274 -14.38 -18.84 1.64
C ALA A 274 -14.39 -19.42 0.24
N LYS A 275 -14.88 -18.63 -0.72
CA LYS A 275 -14.61 -18.90 -2.14
C LYS A 275 -13.15 -18.55 -2.39
N ILE A 276 -12.34 -19.51 -2.83
CA ILE A 276 -10.91 -19.35 -3.06
C ILE A 276 -10.59 -19.63 -4.53
N TRP A 277 -9.84 -18.74 -5.17
CA TRP A 277 -9.42 -18.89 -6.56
C TRP A 277 -8.12 -18.13 -6.85
N GLU A 278 -7.46 -18.49 -7.94
CA GLU A 278 -6.40 -17.67 -8.52
C GLU A 278 -7.00 -16.66 -9.49
N PRO A 279 -6.59 -15.37 -9.47
CA PRO A 279 -7.07 -14.40 -10.44
C PRO A 279 -6.63 -14.79 -11.85
N GLU A 280 -7.53 -14.68 -12.82
CA GLU A 280 -7.24 -14.90 -14.24
C GLU A 280 -6.29 -13.81 -14.79
N PRO A 281 -5.45 -14.14 -15.79
CA PRO A 281 -4.59 -13.14 -16.45
C PRO A 281 -5.39 -11.98 -17.03
N GLU A 282 -4.90 -10.74 -16.86
CA GLU A 282 -5.51 -9.49 -17.39
C GLU A 282 -6.96 -9.18 -16.94
N VAL A 283 -7.54 -10.01 -16.05
CA VAL A 283 -8.84 -9.72 -15.44
C VAL A 283 -8.61 -8.88 -14.20
N VAL A 284 -9.25 -7.71 -14.17
CA VAL A 284 -9.28 -6.85 -12.98
C VAL A 284 -10.41 -7.31 -12.06
N TYR A 285 -10.06 -7.67 -10.83
CA TYR A 285 -11.02 -7.95 -9.77
C TYR A 285 -11.05 -6.75 -8.84
N ALA A 286 -12.20 -6.11 -8.70
CA ALA A 286 -12.36 -4.93 -7.87
C ALA A 286 -13.55 -5.09 -6.92
N TRP A 287 -13.37 -4.61 -5.69
CA TRP A 287 -14.39 -4.55 -4.67
C TRP A 287 -14.45 -3.13 -4.11
N THR A 288 -15.65 -2.74 -3.67
CA THR A 288 -15.89 -1.48 -3.00
C THR A 288 -16.42 -1.73 -1.59
N ARG A 289 -16.13 -0.80 -0.70
CA ARG A 289 -16.75 -0.73 0.63
C ARG A 289 -18.25 -0.45 0.55
#